data_AF-A0A1H8GVK2-F1
#
_entry.id   AF-A0A1H8GVK2-F1
#
_cell.length_a   1.000
_cell.length_b   1.000
_cell.length_c   1.000
_cell.angle_alpha   90.00
_cell.angle_beta   90.00
_cell.angle_gamma   90.00
#
_symmetry.space_group_name_H-M   'P 1'
#
loop_
_entity.id
_entity.type
_entity.pdbx_description
1 polymer ?
#
loop_
_entity_poly.entity_id
_entity_poly.type
_entity_poly.pdbx_seq_one_letter_code
_entity_poly.pdbx_strand_id
1 'polypeptide(L)'
;MSRNKEELIRQLAIKIEEELRDMILKGPHPSLTSLSAFCSCCLEFRHRKNVRLVKMDGDELPICLECMEKRKWKESDSFEALEYQARTIAIMRIKGIAD
;
A
#
# COMPACT_ATOMS: atom_id res chain seq x y z
N MET A 1 -2.71 -10.52 12.52
CA MET A 1 -1.58 -10.77 11.59
C MET A 1 -0.46 -11.42 12.38
N SER A 2 0.41 -12.23 11.76
CA SER A 2 1.56 -12.80 12.47
C SER A 2 2.56 -11.67 12.79
N ARG A 3 3.13 -11.68 14.00
CA ARG A 3 4.09 -10.66 14.48
C ARG A 3 5.27 -10.42 13.51
N ASN A 4 5.61 -11.44 12.71
CA ASN A 4 6.67 -11.41 11.72
C ASN A 4 6.30 -10.61 10.44
N LYS A 5 5.02 -10.65 10.02
CA LYS A 5 4.54 -9.92 8.83
C LYS A 5 4.57 -8.41 9.07
N GLU A 6 4.13 -7.97 10.23
CA GLU A 6 4.12 -6.54 10.62
C GLU A 6 5.54 -5.96 10.71
N GLU A 7 6.47 -6.72 11.29
CA GLU A 7 7.87 -6.29 11.39
C GLU A 7 8.52 -6.16 10.00
N LEU A 8 8.28 -7.13 9.11
CA LEU A 8 8.79 -7.06 7.74
C LEU A 8 8.25 -5.84 6.98
N ILE A 9 6.95 -5.54 7.12
CA ILE A 9 6.34 -4.34 6.53
C ILE A 9 7.00 -3.06 7.05
N ARG A 10 7.29 -3.00 8.37
CA ARG A 10 7.95 -1.83 8.98
C ARG A 10 9.37 -1.63 8.46
N GLN A 11 10.14 -2.71 8.34
CA GLN A 11 11.51 -2.65 7.81
C GLN A 11 11.51 -2.21 6.34
N LEU A 12 10.60 -2.76 5.53
CA LEU A 12 10.41 -2.33 4.14
C LEU A 12 9.99 -0.86 4.06
N ALA A 13 9.15 -0.38 4.98
CA ALA A 13 8.68 1.00 4.97
C ALA A 13 9.83 2.00 5.20
N ILE A 14 10.78 1.68 6.09
CA ILE A 14 11.97 2.52 6.33
C ILE A 14 12.80 2.64 5.04
N LYS A 15 13.09 1.51 4.41
CA LYS A 15 13.87 1.49 3.16
C LYS A 15 13.19 2.27 2.03
N ILE A 16 11.89 2.03 1.83
CA ILE A 16 11.11 2.73 0.79
C ILE A 16 11.01 4.24 1.11
N GLU A 17 10.90 4.61 2.38
CA GLU A 17 10.88 6.02 2.79
C GLU A 17 12.18 6.73 2.42
N GLU A 18 13.34 6.12 2.69
CA GLU A 18 14.65 6.66 2.30
C GLU A 18 14.74 6.84 0.78
N GLU A 19 14.37 5.82 0.00
CA GLU A 19 14.36 5.88 -1.47
C GLU A 19 13.42 6.98 -2.01
N LEU A 20 12.22 7.11 -1.44
CA LEU A 20 11.25 8.14 -1.81
C LEU A 20 11.78 9.54 -1.49
N ARG A 21 12.40 9.74 -0.32
CA ARG A 21 12.98 11.03 0.08
C ARG A 21 14.12 11.44 -0.86
N ASP A 22 15.01 10.51 -1.21
CA ASP A 22 16.09 10.76 -2.16
C ASP A 22 15.57 11.14 -3.56
N MET A 23 14.49 10.52 -4.02
CA MET A 23 13.85 10.90 -5.28
C MET A 23 13.21 12.29 -5.20
N ILE A 24 12.52 12.61 -4.10
CA ILE A 24 11.90 13.93 -3.89
C ILE A 24 12.94 15.06 -3.89
N LEU A 25 14.14 14.81 -3.34
CA LEU A 25 15.24 15.78 -3.37
C LEU A 25 15.74 16.09 -4.79
N LYS A 26 15.62 15.13 -5.72
CA LYS A 26 16.00 15.32 -7.13
C LYS A 26 14.92 16.06 -7.93
N GLY A 27 13.69 16.13 -7.42
CA GLY A 27 12.59 16.88 -8.02
C GLY A 27 11.23 16.49 -7.43
N PRO A 28 10.22 17.37 -7.54
CA PRO A 28 8.88 17.05 -7.05
C PRO A 28 8.26 15.91 -7.86
N HIS A 29 7.99 14.79 -7.20
CA HIS A 29 7.32 13.63 -7.77
C HIS A 29 5.98 13.35 -7.07
N PRO A 30 4.92 14.16 -7.32
CA PRO A 30 3.64 14.04 -6.63
C PRO A 30 2.94 12.70 -6.89
N SER A 31 3.21 12.05 -8.03
CA SER A 31 2.70 10.71 -8.34
C SER A 31 3.27 9.62 -7.43
N LEU A 32 4.55 9.74 -7.04
CA LEU A 32 5.23 8.76 -6.18
C LEU A 32 4.76 8.81 -4.72
N THR A 33 4.15 9.93 -4.32
CA THR A 33 3.62 10.15 -2.96
C THR A 33 2.09 10.24 -2.92
N SER A 34 1.41 9.73 -3.96
CA SER A 34 -0.05 9.70 -3.97
C SER A 34 -0.60 8.74 -2.92
N LEU A 35 -1.56 9.23 -2.13
CA LEU A 35 -2.35 8.42 -1.20
C LEU A 35 -3.71 8.03 -1.78
N SER A 36 -3.93 8.25 -3.08
CA SER A 36 -5.11 7.76 -3.78
C SER A 36 -4.79 6.44 -4.47
N ALA A 37 -5.68 5.45 -4.34
CA ALA A 37 -5.59 4.16 -4.99
C ALA A 37 -6.96 3.75 -5.54
N PHE A 38 -6.96 3.16 -6.74
CA PHE A 38 -8.17 2.69 -7.40
C PHE A 38 -8.55 1.29 -6.93
N CYS A 39 -9.83 1.07 -6.60
CA CYS A 39 -10.35 -0.25 -6.28
C CYS A 39 -10.89 -0.95 -7.53
N SER A 40 -10.32 -2.10 -7.90
CA SER A 40 -10.76 -2.88 -9.06
C SER A 40 -12.14 -3.53 -8.90
N CYS A 41 -12.74 -3.50 -7.69
CA CYS A 41 -14.07 -4.08 -7.45
C CYS A 41 -15.21 -3.05 -7.53
N CYS A 42 -15.08 -1.89 -6.87
CA CYS A 42 -16.14 -0.85 -6.89
C CYS A 42 -15.86 0.27 -7.89
N LEU A 43 -14.69 0.26 -8.53
CA LEU A 43 -14.26 1.27 -9.53
C LEU A 43 -14.17 2.69 -8.96
N GLU A 44 -13.91 2.82 -7.66
CA GLU A 44 -13.75 4.10 -6.97
C GLU A 44 -12.32 4.30 -6.48
N PHE A 45 -11.89 5.56 -6.45
CA PHE A 45 -10.66 5.97 -5.78
C PHE A 45 -10.88 6.00 -4.26
N ARG A 46 -10.01 5.32 -3.54
CA ARG A 46 -10.00 5.25 -2.08
C ARG A 46 -8.63 5.68 -1.55
N HIS A 47 -8.59 6.03 -0.27
CA HIS A 47 -7.31 6.27 0.39
C HIS A 47 -6.48 4.99 0.36
N ARG A 48 -5.20 5.07 0.00
CA ARG A 48 -4.29 3.93 -0.19
C ARG A 48 -4.22 3.01 1.03
N LYS A 49 -4.28 3.59 2.23
CA LYS A 49 -4.38 2.87 3.52
C LYS A 49 -5.60 1.92 3.63
N ASN A 50 -6.65 2.18 2.86
CA ASN A 50 -7.89 1.40 2.81
C ASN A 50 -7.91 0.44 1.62
N VAL A 51 -6.78 0.20 0.95
CA VAL A 51 -6.65 -0.72 -0.19
C VAL A 51 -5.62 -1.79 0.13
N ARG A 52 -5.89 -3.02 -0.31
CA ARG A 52 -4.99 -4.18 -0.22
C ARG A 52 -4.88 -4.84 -1.58
N LEU A 53 -3.77 -5.52 -1.83
CA LEU A 53 -3.66 -6.40 -2.99
C LEU A 53 -4.33 -7.73 -2.65
N VAL A 54 -5.22 -8.17 -3.54
CA VAL A 54 -5.95 -9.44 -3.43
C VAL A 54 -5.55 -10.31 -4.60
N LYS A 55 -5.16 -11.55 -4.30
CA LYS A 55 -4.83 -12.54 -5.33
C LYS A 55 -6.10 -12.98 -6.07
N MET A 56 -6.11 -12.76 -7.37
CA MET A 56 -7.12 -13.21 -8.34
C MET A 56 -6.47 -14.19 -9.33
N ASP A 57 -7.24 -14.77 -10.25
CA ASP A 57 -6.74 -15.76 -11.22
C ASP A 57 -5.59 -15.20 -12.06
N GLY A 58 -4.35 -15.50 -11.66
CA GLY A 58 -3.12 -15.11 -12.33
C GLY A 58 -2.61 -13.70 -12.05
N ASP A 59 -3.27 -12.90 -11.21
CA ASP A 59 -2.90 -11.49 -10.96
C ASP A 59 -3.20 -11.03 -9.51
N GLU A 60 -2.68 -9.86 -9.12
CA GLU A 60 -2.98 -9.20 -7.86
C GLU A 60 -3.64 -7.84 -8.08
N LEU A 61 -4.90 -7.74 -7.67
CA LEU A 61 -5.68 -6.53 -7.90
C LEU A 61 -5.81 -5.68 -6.63
N PRO A 62 -5.72 -4.34 -6.74
CA PRO A 62 -5.99 -3.44 -5.63
C PRO A 62 -7.48 -3.42 -5.30
N ILE A 63 -7.86 -3.91 -4.12
CA ILE A 63 -9.24 -3.93 -3.65
C ILE A 63 -9.36 -3.15 -2.34
N CYS A 64 -10.40 -2.32 -2.20
CA CYS A 64 -10.66 -1.61 -0.96
C CYS A 64 -11.18 -2.54 0.15
N LEU A 65 -10.93 -2.19 1.40
CA LEU A 65 -11.34 -2.97 2.58
C LEU A 65 -12.86 -3.26 2.59
N GLU A 66 -13.69 -2.30 2.18
CA GLU A 66 -15.15 -2.47 2.08
C GLU A 66 -15.54 -3.58 1.08
N CYS A 67 -14.89 -3.63 -0.09
CA CYS A 67 -15.14 -4.65 -1.08
C CYS A 67 -14.62 -6.02 -0.64
N MET A 68 -13.46 -6.06 0.02
CA MET A 68 -12.92 -7.29 0.59
C MET A 68 -13.86 -7.89 1.62
N GLU A 69 -14.40 -7.08 2.53
CA GLU A 69 -15.33 -7.53 3.56
C GLU A 69 -16.61 -8.11 2.94
N LYS A 70 -17.24 -7.38 2.00
CA LYS A 70 -18.46 -7.82 1.29
C LYS A 70 -18.27 -9.12 0.52
N ARG A 71 -17.10 -9.29 -0.12
CA ARG A 71 -16.78 -10.46 -0.95
C ARG A 71 -16.07 -11.58 -0.18
N LYS A 72 -15.74 -11.36 1.09
CA LYS A 72 -14.93 -12.25 1.94
C LYS A 72 -13.58 -12.60 1.30
N TRP A 73 -12.99 -11.65 0.58
CA TRP A 73 -11.66 -11.81 0.01
C TRP A 73 -10.56 -11.56 1.05
N LYS A 74 -9.44 -12.24 0.87
CA LYS A 74 -8.27 -12.12 1.74
C LYS A 74 -7.17 -11.33 1.03
N GLU A 75 -6.42 -10.56 1.80
CA GLU A 75 -5.19 -9.92 1.33
C GLU A 75 -4.19 -10.99 0.88
N SER A 76 -3.43 -10.69 -0.17
CA SER A 76 -2.36 -11.57 -0.63
C SER A 76 -1.20 -11.60 0.39
N ASP A 77 -0.51 -12.74 0.42
CA ASP A 77 0.72 -12.93 1.20
C ASP A 77 1.99 -12.80 0.34
N SER A 78 1.85 -12.30 -0.89
CA SER A 78 2.96 -12.02 -1.80
C SER A 78 3.88 -10.92 -1.27
N PHE A 79 5.09 -10.87 -1.81
CA PHE A 79 6.01 -9.78 -1.51
C PHE A 79 5.48 -8.45 -2.05
N GLU A 80 4.82 -8.43 -3.22
CA GLU A 80 4.20 -7.23 -3.79
C GLU A 80 3.14 -6.63 -2.85
N ALA A 81 2.32 -7.47 -2.20
CA ALA A 81 1.33 -7.01 -1.24
C ALA A 81 1.97 -6.38 -0.01
N LEU A 82 3.07 -6.98 0.49
CA LEU A 82 3.85 -6.43 1.60
C LEU A 82 4.48 -5.09 1.23
N GLU A 83 5.11 -4.99 0.05
CA GLU A 83 5.71 -3.75 -0.44
C GLU A 83 4.65 -2.67 -0.63
N TYR A 84 3.46 -3.02 -1.11
CA TYR A 84 2.35 -2.07 -1.25
C TYR A 84 1.98 -1.46 0.11
N GLN A 85 1.87 -2.27 1.18
CA GLN A 85 1.60 -1.78 2.53
C GLN A 85 2.75 -0.91 3.05
N ALA A 86 3.99 -1.38 2.90
CA ALA A 86 5.19 -0.68 3.35
C ALA A 86 5.32 0.71 2.68
N ARG A 87 5.10 0.78 1.36
CA ARG A 87 5.10 2.03 0.60
C ARG A 87 3.99 2.97 1.07
N THR A 88 2.82 2.44 1.42
CA THR A 88 1.72 3.25 1.95
C THR A 88 2.11 3.93 3.26
N ILE A 89 2.73 3.19 4.18
CA ILE A 89 3.25 3.71 5.45
C ILE A 89 4.33 4.78 5.19
N ALA A 90 5.29 4.49 4.29
CA ALA A 90 6.34 5.44 3.93
C ALA A 90 5.78 6.77 3.40
N ILE A 91 4.80 6.71 2.49
CA ILE A 91 4.15 7.91 1.94
C ILE A 91 3.41 8.69 3.04
N MET A 92 2.70 8.00 3.95
CA MET A 92 2.01 8.64 5.06
C MET A 92 2.99 9.37 5.99
N ARG A 93 4.12 8.75 6.35
CA ARG A 93 5.18 9.36 7.15
C ARG A 93 5.80 10.59 6.50
N ILE A 94 6.14 10.50 5.20
CA ILE A 94 6.66 11.64 4.42
C ILE A 94 5.67 12.82 4.46
N LYS A 95 4.36 12.53 4.44
CA LYS A 95 3.28 13.53 4.51
C LYS A 95 2.92 13.97 5.93
N GLY A 96 3.55 13.43 6.96
CA GLY A 96 3.22 13.74 8.36
C GLY A 96 1.84 13.25 8.81
N ILE A 97 1.30 12.21 8.16
CA ILE A 97 0.01 11.60 8.49
C ILE A 97 0.27 10.40 9.40
N ALA A 98 -0.39 10.36 10.56
CA ALA A 98 -0.30 9.24 11.49
C ALA A 98 -0.87 7.95 10.88
N ASP A 99 -0.16 6.84 11.11
CA ASP A 99 -0.48 5.46 10.73
C ASP A 99 -1.66 4.86 11.51
#